data_AF-A0A5C7SH32-F1
#
_entry.id   AF-A0A5C7SH32-F1
#
_cell.length_a   1.000
_cell.length_b   1.000
_cell.length_c   1.000
_cell.angle_alpha   90.00
_cell.angle_beta   90.00
_cell.angle_gamma   90.00
#
_symmetry.space_group_name_H-M   'P 1'
#
loop_
_entity.id
_entity.type
_entity.pdbx_description
1 polymer ?
#
loop_
_entity_poly.entity_id
_entity_poly.type
_entity_poly.pdbx_seq_one_letter_code
_entity_poly.pdbx_strand_id
1 'polypeptide(L)' 'LAFPVILTGIRIVLVQAIGLVTVAALIGGGGFGLFIFQGIGQTANDLVLLGAVPTVFLAFSSAVILDAVIDSIRGQRA' A
#
# COMPACT_ATOMS: atom_id res chain seq x y z
N LEU A 1 -16.88 -20.75 4.83
CA LEU A 1 -17.20 -19.40 5.37
C LEU A 1 -15.95 -18.63 5.82
N ALA A 2 -15.02 -19.23 6.58
CA ALA A 2 -13.83 -18.51 7.09
C ALA A 2 -12.83 -18.05 6.01
N PHE A 3 -12.61 -18.85 4.96
CA PHE A 3 -11.62 -18.58 3.91
C PHE A 3 -11.76 -17.21 3.21
N PRO A 4 -12.93 -16.79 2.71
CA PRO A 4 -13.09 -15.46 2.10
C PRO A 4 -12.89 -14.30 3.09
N VAL A 5 -13.20 -14.50 4.37
CA VAL A 5 -12.99 -13.48 5.41
C VAL A 5 -11.50 -13.29 5.68
N ILE A 6 -10.75 -14.39 5.79
CA ILE A 6 -9.28 -14.35 5.97
C ILE A 6 -8.61 -13.61 4.81
N LEU A 7 -8.99 -13.91 3.57
CA LEU A 7 -8.43 -13.26 2.38
C LEU A 7 -8.72 -11.74 2.35
N THR A 8 -9.93 -11.35 2.76
CA THR A 8 -10.28 -9.93 2.91
C THR A 8 -9.43 -9.26 3.99
N GLY A 9 -9.18 -9.95 5.11
CA GLY A 9 -8.29 -9.49 6.17
C GLY A 9 -6.86 -9.28 5.69
N ILE A 10 -6.31 -10.22 4.91
CA ILE A 10 -4.97 -10.13 4.33
C ILE A 10 -4.83 -8.88 3.46
N ARG A 11 -5.82 -8.59 2.60
CA ARG A 11 -5.84 -7.37 1.77
C ARG A 11 -5.76 -6.11 2.63
N ILE A 12 -6.59 -6.03 3.66
CA ILE A 12 -6.64 -4.85 4.53
C ILE A 12 -5.29 -4.65 5.23
N VAL A 13 -4.70 -5.71 5.78
CA VAL A 13 -3.40 -5.65 6.44
C VAL A 13 -2.28 -5.29 5.45
N LEU A 14 -2.32 -5.83 4.22
CA LEU A 14 -1.33 -5.54 3.19
C LEU A 14 -1.31 -4.04 2.82
N VAL A 15 -2.47 -3.45 2.55
CA VAL A 15 -2.57 -2.02 2.21
C VAL A 15 -2.14 -1.16 3.38
N GLN A 16 -2.55 -1.53 4.61
CA GLN A 16 -2.13 -0.82 5.81
C GLN A 16 -0.61 -0.89 6.03
N ALA A 17 0.02 -2.05 5.80
CA ALA A 17 1.46 -2.20 5.93
C ALA A 17 2.23 -1.27 4.98
N ILE A 18 1.76 -1.09 3.74
CA ILE A 18 2.36 -0.14 2.79
C ILE A 18 2.26 1.29 3.32
N GLY A 19 1.12 1.67 3.90
CA GLY A 19 0.96 2.96 4.58
C GLY A 19 1.90 3.11 5.79
N LEU A 20 2.06 2.07 6.60
CA LEU A 20 2.95 2.07 7.77
C LEU A 20 4.43 2.20 7.38
N VAL A 21 4.87 1.55 6.29
CA VAL A 21 6.23 1.70 5.76
C VAL A 21 6.50 3.15 5.37
N THR A 22 5.50 3.85 4.84
CA THR A 22 5.61 5.26 4.50
C THR A 22 5.92 6.08 5.75
N VAL A 23 5.19 5.85 6.85
CA VAL A 23 5.44 6.50 8.14
C VAL A 23 6.78 6.07 8.75
N ALA A 24 7.18 4.81 8.57
CA ALA A 24 8.45 4.27 9.08
C ALA A 24 9.69 4.97 8.50
N ALA A 25 9.56 5.68 7.38
CA ALA A 25 10.61 6.55 6.86
C ALA A 25 11.07 7.61 7.90
N LEU A 26 10.20 8.03 8.83
CA LEU A 26 10.54 8.96 9.92
C LEU A 26 11.58 8.41 10.90
N ILE A 27 11.63 7.09 11.08
CA ILE A 27 12.57 6.42 11.99
C ILE A 27 13.78 5.83 11.24
N GLY A 28 14.00 6.23 9.98
CA GLY A 28 15.08 5.70 9.15
C GLY A 28 14.74 4.39 8.43
N GLY A 29 13.47 3.99 8.36
CA GLY A 29 13.02 2.79 7.63
C GLY A 29 13.15 2.86 6.11
N GLY A 30 13.49 4.03 5.56
CA GLY A 30 13.74 4.23 4.12
C GLY A 30 12.48 4.26 3.25
N GLY A 31 12.64 3.95 1.96
CA GLY A 31 11.56 3.88 0.98
C GLY A 31 11.03 5.24 0.49
N PHE A 32 9.86 5.22 -0.16
CA PHE A 32 9.24 6.42 -0.76
C PHE A 32 8.76 7.45 0.27
N GLY A 33 8.54 7.02 1.53
CA GLY A 33 8.19 7.93 2.63
C GLY A 33 9.25 9.00 2.88
N LEU A 34 10.52 8.74 2.54
CA LEU A 34 11.59 9.74 2.64
C LEU A 34 11.29 10.97 1.77
N PHE A 35 10.84 10.78 0.53
CA PHE A 35 10.51 11.89 -0.37
C PHE A 35 9.30 12.69 0.12
N ILE A 36 8.31 12.00 0.71
CA ILE A 36 7.13 12.64 1.31
C ILE A 36 7.56 13.57 2.44
N PHE A 37 8.33 13.07 3.39
CA PHE A 37 8.73 13.87 4.55
C PHE A 37 9.77 14.95 4.22
N GLN A 38 10.67 14.69 3.27
CA GLN A 38 11.58 15.71 2.75
C GLN A 38 10.81 16.83 2.05
N GLY A 39 9.82 16.49 1.22
CA GLY A 39 8.97 17.47 0.55
C GLY A 39 8.16 18.31 1.54
N ILE A 40 7.62 17.69 2.60
CA ILE A 40 6.94 18.42 3.68
C ILE A 40 7.92 19.37 4.38
N GLY A 41 9.11 18.90 4.74
CA GLY A 41 10.13 19.71 5.42
C GLY A 41 10.67 20.87 4.58
N GLN A 42 10.69 20.73 3.26
CA GLN A 42 11.15 21.77 2.33
C GLN A 42 10.02 22.62 1.75
N THR A 43 8.76 22.37 2.13
CA THR A 43 7.56 22.97 1.50
C THR A 43 7.54 22.77 -0.02
N ALA A 44 8.14 21.69 -0.49
CA ALA A 44 8.27 21.34 -1.90
C ALA A 44 7.23 20.28 -2.25
N ASN A 45 6.08 20.72 -2.75
CA ASN A 45 4.97 19.82 -3.08
C ASN A 45 5.34 18.79 -4.14
N ASP A 46 6.26 19.13 -5.03
CA ASP A 46 6.75 18.23 -6.08
C ASP A 46 7.46 17.00 -5.50
N LEU A 47 8.24 17.18 -4.43
CA LEU A 47 8.88 16.08 -3.70
C LEU A 47 7.86 15.24 -2.93
N VAL A 48 6.83 15.87 -2.36
CA VAL A 48 5.74 15.16 -1.69
C VAL A 48 5.02 14.25 -2.68
N LEU A 49 4.66 14.78 -3.84
CA LEU A 49 4.00 14.01 -4.90
C LEU A 49 4.90 12.91 -5.46
N LEU A 50 6.21 13.17 -5.60
CA LEU A 50 7.17 12.16 -6.02
C LEU A 50 7.19 10.94 -5.10
N GLY A 51 6.98 11.11 -3.79
CA GLY A 51 6.86 9.99 -2.85
C GLY A 51 5.44 9.42 -2.74
N ALA A 52 4.43 10.29 -2.71
CA ALA A 52 3.04 9.89 -2.46
C ALA A 52 2.44 9.13 -3.63
N VAL A 53 2.66 9.58 -4.88
CA VAL A 53 2.11 8.96 -6.08
C VAL A 53 2.54 7.49 -6.24
N PRO A 54 3.86 7.14 -6.22
CA PRO A 54 4.27 5.75 -6.33
C PRO A 54 3.83 4.91 -5.14
N THR A 55 3.76 5.49 -3.93
CA THR A 55 3.26 4.80 -2.73
C THR A 55 1.79 4.40 -2.88
N VAL A 56 0.93 5.34 -3.30
CA VAL A 56 -0.50 5.07 -3.55
C VAL A 56 -0.66 4.07 -4.69
N PHE A 57 0.14 4.21 -5.76
CA PHE A 57 0.12 3.28 -6.89
C PHE A 57 0.48 1.85 -6.45
N LEU A 58 1.49 1.66 -5.61
CA LEU A 58 1.85 0.36 -5.06
C LEU A 58 0.75 -0.20 -4.17
N ALA A 59 0.22 0.59 -3.23
CA ALA A 59 -0.87 0.17 -2.36
C ALA A 59 -2.10 -0.27 -3.15
N PHE A 60 -2.48 0.51 -4.17
CA PHE A 60 -3.59 0.20 -5.04
C PHE A 60 -3.33 -1.05 -5.88
N SER A 61 -2.16 -1.14 -6.52
CA SER A 61 -1.78 -2.30 -7.34
C SER A 61 -1.77 -3.59 -6.51
N SER A 62 -1.22 -3.57 -5.31
CA SER A 62 -1.24 -4.70 -4.39
C SER A 62 -2.66 -5.11 -3.98
N ALA A 63 -3.54 -4.14 -3.73
CA ALA A 63 -4.94 -4.42 -3.44
C ALA A 63 -5.64 -5.09 -4.64
N VAL A 64 -5.50 -4.52 -5.83
CA VAL A 64 -6.12 -5.03 -7.07
C VAL A 64 -5.62 -6.42 -7.43
N ILE A 65 -4.30 -6.66 -7.33
CA ILE A 65 -3.72 -7.98 -7.60
C ILE A 65 -4.31 -9.01 -6.64
N LEU A 66 -4.38 -8.68 -5.34
CA LEU A 66 -4.92 -9.61 -4.36
C LEU A 66 -6.42 -9.84 -4.55
N ASP A 67 -7.20 -8.79 -4.85
CA ASP A 67 -8.62 -8.92 -5.20
C ASP A 67 -8.81 -9.84 -6.42
N ALA A 68 -8.02 -9.65 -7.47
CA ALA A 68 -8.07 -10.50 -8.67
C ALA A 68 -7.72 -11.97 -8.37
N VAL A 69 -6.74 -12.22 -7.48
CA VAL A 69 -6.40 -13.57 -7.02
C VAL A 69 -7.56 -14.18 -6.21
N ILE A 70 -8.19 -13.39 -5.34
CA ILE A 70 -9.35 -13.83 -4.55
C ILE A 70 -10.51 -14.23 -5.47
N ASP A 71 -10.79 -13.42 -6.49
CA ASP A 71 -11.87 -13.67 -7.45
C ASP A 71 -11.61 -14.91 -8.30
N SER A 72 -10.35 -15.13 -8.75
CA SER A 72 -9.96 -16.35 -9.46
C SER A 72 -10.21 -17.63 -8.64
N ILE A 73 -9.89 -17.60 -7.34
CA ILE A 73 -10.11 -18.74 -6.44
C ILE A 73 -11.61 -18.98 -6.18
N ARG A 74 -12.44 -17.92 -6.20
CA ARG A 74 -13.90 -18.04 -6.08
C ARG A 74 -14.53 -18.58 -7.36
N GLY A 75 -14.06 -18.14 -8.52
CA GLY A 75 -14.54 -18.59 -9.84
C GLY A 75 -14.27 -20.06 -10.15
N GLN A 76 -13.25 -20.67 -9.54
CA GLN A 76 -12.98 -22.11 -9.66
C GLN A 76 -13.86 -23.01 -8.78
N ARG A 77 -14.66 -22.43 -7.87
CA ARG A 77 -15.50 -23.16 -6.91
C ARG A 77 -17.01 -23.10 -7.21
N ALA A 78 -17.40 -22.46 -8.31
CA ALA A 78 -18.77 -22.42 -8.83
C ALA A 78 -18.86 -23.31 -10.07
#